data_AF-A0A0R2U271-F1
#
_entry.id   AF-A0A0R2U271-F1
#
_cell.length_a   1.000
_cell.length_b   1.000
_cell.length_c   1.000
_cell.angle_alpha   90.00
_cell.angle_beta   90.00
_cell.angle_gamma   90.00
#
_symmetry.space_group_name_H-M   'P 1'
#
loop_
_entity.id
_entity.type
_entity.pdbx_description
1 polymer ?
#
loop_
_entity_poly.entity_id
_entity_poly.type
_entity_poly.pdbx_seq_one_letter_code
_entity_poly.pdbx_strand_id
1 'polypeptide(L)'
;MSKLQDSFLIENRENKKMLDVYIKMIEGTASDEEINLANSQLQQILKNLGLGILIILPFSPITLPFIFSKAKELNIDLIPNWYKALTNKDDRLE
;
A
#
# COMPACT_ATOMS: atom_id res chain seq x y z
N MET A 1 -9.13 -22.71 -17.50
CA MET A 1 -8.27 -21.55 -17.24
C MET A 1 -7.08 -21.98 -16.41
N SER A 2 -5.96 -21.27 -16.49
CA SER A 2 -4.79 -21.58 -15.66
C SER A 2 -5.05 -21.14 -14.22
N LYS A 3 -4.49 -21.87 -13.23
CA LYS A 3 -4.63 -21.52 -11.80
C LYS A 3 -4.25 -20.06 -11.48
N LEU A 4 -3.32 -19.50 -12.26
CA LEU A 4 -2.90 -18.11 -12.15
C LEU A 4 -4.02 -17.14 -12.56
N GLN A 5 -4.71 -17.41 -13.66
CA GLN A 5 -5.85 -16.59 -14.09
C GLN A 5 -6.98 -16.62 -13.07
N ASP A 6 -7.26 -17.79 -12.49
CA ASP A 6 -8.27 -17.93 -11.44
C ASP A 6 -7.89 -17.12 -10.18
N SER A 7 -6.60 -17.15 -9.79
CA SER A 7 -6.08 -16.33 -8.68
C SER A 7 -6.27 -14.83 -8.92
N PHE A 8 -5.95 -14.33 -10.13
CA PHE A 8 -6.15 -12.92 -10.46
C PHE A 8 -7.62 -12.52 -10.49
N LEU A 9 -8.51 -13.40 -10.95
CA LEU A 9 -9.95 -13.12 -10.95
C LEU A 9 -10.51 -13.03 -9.52
N ILE A 10 -10.02 -13.87 -8.60
CA ILE A 10 -10.39 -13.81 -7.18
C ILE A 10 -9.87 -12.51 -6.57
N GLU A 11 -8.58 -12.20 -6.74
CA GLU A 11 -7.96 -10.99 -6.20
C GLU A 11 -8.66 -9.72 -6.69
N ASN A 12 -9.03 -9.65 -7.98
CA ASN A 12 -9.75 -8.50 -8.54
C ASN A 12 -11.13 -8.30 -7.87
N ARG A 13 -11.86 -9.39 -7.57
CA ARG A 13 -13.14 -9.29 -6.83
C ARG A 13 -12.94 -8.80 -5.41
N GLU A 14 -11.93 -9.30 -4.70
CA GLU A 14 -11.65 -8.87 -3.33
C GLU A 14 -11.17 -7.40 -3.27
N ASN A 15 -10.39 -6.96 -4.26
CA ASN A 15 -9.96 -5.57 -4.38
C ASN A 15 -11.15 -4.62 -4.60
N LYS A 16 -12.15 -5.02 -5.40
CA LYS A 16 -13.38 -4.22 -5.59
C LYS A 16 -14.19 -4.11 -4.30
N LYS A 17 -14.40 -5.23 -3.60
CA LYS A 17 -15.11 -5.25 -2.31
C LYS A 17 -14.44 -4.36 -1.27
N MET A 18 -13.10 -4.38 -1.19
CA MET A 18 -12.33 -3.51 -0.31
C MET A 18 -12.61 -2.02 -0.61
N LEU A 19 -12.60 -1.61 -1.88
CA LEU A 19 -12.89 -0.22 -2.25
C LEU A 19 -14.31 0.18 -1.89
N ASP A 20 -15.30 -0.70 -2.11
CA ASP A 20 -16.69 -0.45 -1.73
C ASP A 20 -16.83 -0.21 -0.22
N VAL A 21 -16.09 -0.96 0.61
CA VAL A 21 -16.06 -0.73 2.07
C VAL A 21 -15.47 0.62 2.43
N TYR A 22 -14.41 1.08 1.76
CA TYR A 22 -13.85 2.40 2.03
C TYR A 22 -14.78 3.54 1.63
N ILE A 23 -15.59 3.36 0.58
CA ILE A 23 -16.66 4.29 0.25
C ILE A 23 -17.69 4.32 1.39
N LYS A 24 -18.18 3.16 1.85
CA LYS A 24 -19.09 3.06 3.01
C LYS A 24 -18.50 3.68 4.28
N MET A 25 -17.19 3.55 4.50
CA MET A 25 -16.50 4.14 5.65
C MET A 25 -16.58 5.68 5.60
N ILE A 26 -16.36 6.29 4.43
CA ILE A 26 -16.48 7.74 4.23
C ILE A 26 -17.94 8.19 4.42
N GLU A 27 -18.90 7.37 4.00
CA GLU A 27 -20.33 7.60 4.18
C GLU A 27 -20.81 7.34 5.63
N GLY A 28 -19.96 6.79 6.50
CA GLY A 28 -20.29 6.45 7.89
C GLY A 28 -21.21 5.24 8.03
N THR A 29 -21.29 4.39 7.00
CA THR A 29 -22.20 3.22 6.95
C THR A 29 -21.48 1.87 7.05
N ALA A 30 -20.15 1.86 7.05
CA ALA A 30 -19.36 0.63 7.21
C ALA A 30 -19.31 0.15 8.67
N SER A 31 -19.39 -1.16 8.87
CA SER A 31 -19.12 -1.76 10.17
C SER A 31 -17.60 -1.89 10.44
N ASP A 32 -17.23 -2.00 11.72
CA ASP A 32 -15.83 -2.24 12.11
C ASP A 32 -15.27 -3.54 11.51
N GLU A 33 -16.12 -4.57 11.39
CA GLU A 33 -15.75 -5.85 10.77
C GLU A 33 -15.48 -5.69 9.27
N GLU A 34 -16.33 -4.94 8.55
CA GLU A 34 -16.12 -4.63 7.13
C GLU A 34 -14.79 -3.88 6.94
N ILE A 35 -14.53 -2.86 7.75
CA ILE A 35 -13.30 -2.05 7.70
C ILE A 35 -12.08 -2.92 7.99
N ASN A 36 -12.14 -3.82 8.99
CA ASN A 36 -11.04 -4.72 9.31
C ASN A 36 -10.72 -5.70 8.17
N LEU A 37 -11.74 -6.22 7.49
CA LEU A 37 -11.56 -7.08 6.31
C LEU A 37 -10.95 -6.31 5.14
N ALA A 38 -11.44 -5.10 4.85
CA ALA A 38 -10.89 -4.25 3.80
C ALA A 38 -9.41 -3.89 4.07
N ASN A 39 -9.10 -3.54 5.32
CA ASN A 39 -7.71 -3.29 5.74
C ASN A 39 -6.84 -4.52 5.54
N SER A 40 -7.30 -5.72 5.89
CA SER A 40 -6.55 -6.97 5.65
C SER A 40 -6.24 -7.18 4.16
N GLN A 41 -7.20 -6.91 3.26
CA GLN A 41 -7.00 -6.99 1.82
C GLN A 41 -5.98 -5.95 1.32
N LEU A 42 -6.09 -4.71 1.77
CA LEU A 42 -5.13 -3.65 1.43
C LEU A 42 -3.70 -4.02 1.87
N GLN A 43 -3.56 -4.61 3.07
CA GLN A 43 -2.27 -5.10 3.54
C GLN A 43 -1.71 -6.17 2.60
N GLN A 44 -2.52 -7.12 2.14
CA GLN A 44 -2.06 -8.14 1.18
C GLN A 44 -1.57 -7.52 -0.14
N ILE A 45 -2.30 -6.55 -0.69
CA ILE A 45 -1.90 -5.80 -1.90
C ILE A 45 -0.52 -5.16 -1.68
N LEU A 46 -0.32 -4.47 -0.55
CA LEU A 46 0.96 -3.85 -0.22
C LEU A 46 2.10 -4.88 -0.05
N LYS A 47 1.85 -6.06 0.51
CA LYS A 47 2.86 -7.14 0.59
C LYS A 47 3.26 -7.59 -0.82
N ASN A 48 2.28 -7.80 -1.69
CA ASN A 48 2.48 -8.27 -3.06
C ASN A 48 3.27 -7.25 -3.91
N LEU A 49 3.14 -5.95 -3.61
CA LEU A 49 3.89 -4.87 -4.26
C LEU A 49 5.31 -4.65 -3.68
N GLY A 50 5.74 -5.46 -2.70
CA GLY A 50 7.03 -5.26 -2.01
C GLY A 50 7.03 -4.09 -1.02
N LEU A 51 5.86 -3.54 -0.71
CA LEU A 51 5.64 -2.39 0.17
C LEU A 51 5.32 -2.82 1.61
N GLY A 52 5.86 -3.96 2.06
CA GLY A 52 5.59 -4.54 3.38
C GLY A 52 5.86 -3.60 4.56
N ILE A 53 6.72 -2.58 4.37
CA ILE A 53 7.01 -1.53 5.36
C ILE A 53 5.83 -0.57 5.58
N LEU A 54 4.96 -0.36 4.58
CA LEU A 54 3.82 0.56 4.65
C LEU A 54 2.60 -0.03 5.39
N ILE A 55 2.60 -1.35 5.63
CA ILE A 55 1.50 -2.12 6.24
C ILE A 55 1.41 -1.94 7.75
N ILE A 56 2.54 -1.60 8.37
CA ILE A 56 2.65 -1.45 9.82
C ILE A 56 2.03 -0.11 10.28
N LEU A 57 1.63 0.79 9.36
CA LEU A 57 1.23 2.15 9.73
C LEU A 57 -0.22 2.50 9.33
N PRO A 58 -1.16 2.62 10.29
CA PRO A 58 -2.25 3.57 10.12
C PRO A 58 -1.62 4.97 10.09
N PHE A 59 -2.19 5.96 9.38
CA PHE A 59 -1.73 7.38 9.26
C PHE A 59 -0.80 7.79 8.09
N SER A 60 -0.66 7.02 6.99
CA SER A 60 0.20 7.35 5.83
C SER A 60 0.23 8.83 5.35
N PRO A 61 -0.89 9.56 5.17
CA PRO A 61 -0.85 10.93 4.65
C PRO A 61 -0.11 11.93 5.55
N ILE A 62 -0.06 11.66 6.86
CA ILE A 62 0.64 12.50 7.85
C ILE A 62 1.98 11.88 8.24
N THR A 63 2.00 10.56 8.42
CA THR A 63 3.14 9.83 8.97
C THR A 63 4.30 9.71 7.99
N LEU A 64 4.05 9.55 6.69
CA LEU A 64 5.13 9.57 5.69
C LEU A 64 5.87 10.91 5.71
N PRO A 65 5.19 12.07 5.57
CA PRO A 65 5.85 13.37 5.72
C PRO A 65 6.58 13.54 7.05
N PHE A 66 5.98 13.10 8.16
CA PHE A 66 6.59 13.21 9.49
C PHE A 66 7.88 12.39 9.63
N ILE A 67 7.85 11.10 9.24
CA ILE A 67 9.02 10.20 9.31
C ILE A 67 10.13 10.71 8.39
N PHE A 68 9.80 11.15 7.17
CA PHE A 68 10.76 11.76 6.26
C PHE A 68 11.39 13.03 6.83
N SER A 69 10.57 13.90 7.45
CA SER A 69 11.07 15.12 8.09
C SER A 69 12.05 14.81 9.23
N LYS A 70 11.75 13.81 10.07
CA LYS A 70 12.60 13.42 11.20
C LYS A 70 13.87 12.70 10.78
N ALA A 71 13.82 11.84 9.77
CA ALA A 71 15.01 11.19 9.26
C ALA A 71 15.98 12.18 8.60
N LYS A 72 15.47 13.21 7.91
CA LYS A 72 16.31 14.29 7.36
C LYS A 72 17.03 15.08 8.47
N GLU A 73 16.33 15.38 9.57
CA GLU A 73 16.91 16.05 10.75
C GLU A 73 18.05 15.22 11.38
N LEU A 74 17.90 13.90 11.39
CA LEU A 74 18.86 12.96 12.00
C LEU A 74 19.91 12.41 11.01
N ASN A 75 19.93 12.87 9.75
CA ASN A 75 20.78 12.34 8.67
C ASN A 75 20.66 10.83 8.45
N ILE A 76 19.45 10.28 8.55
CA ILE A 76 19.15 8.86 8.32
C ILE A 76 18.57 8.69 6.91
N ASP A 77 19.14 7.79 6.12
CA ASP A 77 18.63 7.46 4.79
C ASP A 77 17.52 6.41 4.86
N LEU A 78 16.30 6.85 4.54
CA LEU A 78 15.11 5.98 4.54
C LEU A 78 14.81 5.36 3.18
N ILE A 79 15.48 5.80 2.11
CA ILE A 79 15.16 5.35 0.77
C ILE A 79 15.81 3.99 0.50
N PRO A 80 15.04 2.92 0.28
CA PRO A 80 15.61 1.60 0.05
C PRO A 80 16.36 1.52 -1.28
N ASN A 81 17.40 0.68 -1.34
CA ASN A 81 18.21 0.51 -2.56
C ASN A 81 17.40 0.04 -3.77
N TRP A 82 16.36 -0.79 -3.56
CA TRP A 82 15.47 -1.22 -4.65
C TRP A 82 14.66 -0.06 -5.22
N TYR A 83 14.27 0.93 -4.41
CA TYR A 83 13.58 2.14 -4.88
C TYR A 83 14.53 3.02 -5.69
N LYS A 84 15.75 3.24 -5.21
CA LYS A 84 16.80 3.97 -5.95
C LYS A 84 17.11 3.32 -7.30
N ALA A 85 17.10 1.99 -7.35
CA ALA A 85 17.32 1.23 -8.58
C ALA A 85 16.17 1.38 -9.60
N LEU A 86 14.96 1.72 -9.16
CA LEU A 86 13.84 2.04 -10.04
C LEU A 86 13.98 3.44 -10.65
N THR A 87 14.49 4.41 -9.88
CA THR A 87 14.74 5.79 -10.35
C THR A 87 15.97 5.90 -11.26
N ASN A 88 17.05 5.15 -10.98
CA ASN A 88 18.30 5.15 -11.76
C ASN A 88 18.16 4.65 -13.22
N LYS A 89 16.98 4.16 -13.64
CA LYS A 89 16.74 3.77 -15.03
C LYS A 89 16.33 4.95 -15.93
N ASP A 90 15.93 6.09 -15.36
CA ASP A 90 15.61 7.31 -16.12
C ASP A 90 16.85 8.19 -16.35
N ASP A 91 17.84 8.17 -15.47
CA ASP A 91 19.04 9.03 -15.54
C ASP A 91 20.13 8.53 -16.52
N ARG A 92 19.79 7.62 -17.45
CA ARG A 92 20.71 7.10 -18.49
C ARG A 92 20.38 7.61 -19.90
N LEU A 93 19.52 8.61 -20.00
CA LEU A 93 19.12 9.26 -21.25
C LEU A 93 19.46 10.76 -21.23
N GLU A 94 20.69 11.12 -20.87
CA GLU A 94 21.35 12.38 -21.25
C GLU A 94 22.83 12.14 -21.56
#